data_AF-A0A2R8CEY3-F1
#
_entry.id   AF-A0A2R8CEY3-F1
#
_cell.length_a   1.000
_cell.length_b   1.000
_cell.length_c   1.000
_cell.angle_alpha   90.00
_cell.angle_beta   90.00
_cell.angle_gamma   90.00
#
_symmetry.space_group_name_H-M   'P 1'
#
loop_
_entity.id
_entity.type
_entity.pdbx_description
1 polymer ?
#
loop_
_entity_poly.entity_id
_entity_poly.type
_entity_poly.pdbx_seq_one_letter_code
_entity_poly.pdbx_strand_id
1 'polypeptide(L)'
;MSSKNTHQALMSGQQFVRFVKQELEKQNSGLGKVTLRSLSELSGYSPGYLRNLLTAEDPNPSAKAMRCFLLTLGVSIESPEQDVIPHLKAKGVYCPRVHGASEGVS
;
A
#
# COMPACT_ATOMS: atom_id res chain seq x y z
N MET A 1 8.73 -24.27 -20.37
CA MET A 1 8.55 -22.88 -19.90
C MET A 1 7.46 -22.91 -18.85
N SER A 2 7.83 -22.95 -17.57
CA SER A 2 6.88 -23.06 -16.47
C SER A 2 6.85 -21.71 -15.76
N SER A 3 5.92 -20.84 -16.17
CA SER A 3 5.63 -19.61 -15.44
C SER A 3 5.07 -20.03 -14.09
N LYS A 4 5.92 -20.03 -13.07
CA LYS A 4 5.50 -20.19 -11.69
C LYS A 4 4.63 -18.98 -11.37
N ASN A 5 3.31 -19.17 -11.48
CA ASN A 5 2.30 -18.37 -10.80
C ASN A 5 2.70 -18.30 -9.33
N THR A 6 3.43 -17.26 -8.98
CA THR A 6 3.81 -17.01 -7.61
C THR A 6 2.62 -16.29 -7.02
N HIS A 7 1.64 -17.06 -6.55
CA HIS A 7 0.64 -16.57 -5.63
C HIS A 7 1.40 -15.81 -4.54
N GLN A 8 1.35 -14.47 -4.55
CA GLN A 8 1.75 -13.71 -3.38
C GLN A 8 0.75 -14.09 -2.30
N ALA A 9 1.12 -15.09 -1.49
CA ALA A 9 0.46 -15.35 -0.22
C ALA A 9 0.35 -14.01 0.49
N LEU A 10 -0.88 -13.54 0.75
CA LEU A 10 -1.09 -12.30 1.47
C LEU A 10 -0.32 -12.41 2.79
N MET A 11 0.66 -11.53 2.96
CA MET A 11 1.44 -11.45 4.19
C MET A 11 0.51 -11.25 5.39
N SER A 12 0.86 -11.80 6.55
CA SER A 12 0.08 -11.58 7.77
C SER A 12 0.03 -10.08 8.12
N GLY A 13 -0.94 -9.67 8.94
CA GLY A 13 -1.03 -8.26 9.36
C GLY A 13 0.24 -7.76 10.05
N GLN A 14 0.92 -8.61 10.83
CA GLN A 14 2.20 -8.27 11.45
C GLN A 14 3.32 -8.12 10.41
N GLN A 15 3.38 -9.00 9.40
CA GLN A 15 4.36 -8.89 8.31
C GLN A 15 4.12 -7.61 7.50
N PHE A 16 2.86 -7.28 7.23
CA PHE A 16 2.47 -6.03 6.57
C PHE A 16 2.90 -4.80 7.35
N VAL A 17 2.64 -4.75 8.65
CA VAL A 17 3.03 -3.61 9.50
C VAL A 17 4.55 -3.44 9.52
N ARG A 18 5.31 -4.53 9.64
CA ARG A 18 6.78 -4.47 9.56
C ARG A 18 7.25 -3.94 8.21
N PHE A 19 6.66 -4.42 7.12
CA PHE A 19 6.98 -3.95 5.77
C PHE A 19 6.72 -2.44 5.62
N VAL A 20 5.54 -1.97 6.01
CA VAL A 20 5.19 -0.53 5.90
C VAL A 20 6.17 0.33 6.71
N LYS A 21 6.55 -0.09 7.92
CA LYS A 21 7.53 0.65 8.73
C LYS A 21 8.89 0.73 8.02
N GLN A 22 9.39 -0.39 7.52
CA GLN A 22 10.68 -0.44 6.80
C GLN A 22 10.66 0.41 5.52
N GLU A 23 9.57 0.35 4.74
CA GLU A 23 9.46 1.12 3.51
C GLU A 23 9.35 2.63 3.80
N LEU A 24 8.62 3.02 4.85
CA LEU A 24 8.59 4.41 5.31
C LEU A 24 9.96 4.90 5.78
N GLU A 25 10.68 4.11 6.56
CA GLU A 25 12.05 4.43 7.00
C GLU A 25 12.99 4.60 5.79
N LYS A 26 12.93 3.68 4.83
CA LYS A 26 13.71 3.73 3.60
C LYS A 26 13.40 4.97 2.76
N GLN A 27 12.13 5.27 2.51
CA GLN A 27 11.74 6.45 1.73
C GLN A 27 12.09 7.77 2.45
N ASN A 28 12.11 7.76 3.79
CA ASN A 28 12.49 8.90 4.62
C ASN A 28 14.00 9.03 4.87
N SER A 29 14.82 8.10 4.35
CA SER A 29 16.28 8.19 4.43
C SER A 29 16.88 9.23 3.47
N GLY A 30 16.10 9.68 2.49
CA GLY A 30 16.48 10.73 1.53
C GLY A 30 15.97 12.13 1.90
N LEU A 31 16.01 13.06 0.95
CA LEU A 31 15.53 14.44 1.14
C LEU A 31 14.00 14.57 1.16
N GLY A 32 13.28 13.54 0.69
CA GLY A 32 11.83 13.46 0.74
C GLY A 32 11.34 12.85 2.05
N LYS A 33 10.14 13.27 2.52
CA LYS A 33 9.47 12.64 3.65
C LYS A 33 8.06 12.17 3.28
N VAL A 34 7.84 10.86 3.30
CA VAL A 34 6.50 10.27 3.34
C VAL A 34 6.03 10.30 4.78
N THR A 35 5.00 11.10 5.01
CA THR A 35 4.35 11.21 6.32
C THR A 35 3.19 10.21 6.41
N LEU A 36 2.83 9.84 7.64
CA LEU A 36 1.59 9.08 7.87
C LEU A 36 0.36 9.80 7.30
N ARG A 37 0.39 11.14 7.29
CA ARG A 37 -0.67 11.97 6.71
C ARG A 37 -0.79 11.75 5.20
N SER A 38 0.30 11.93 4.46
CA SER A 38 0.31 11.74 3.00
C SER A 38 -0.04 10.30 2.61
N LEU A 39 0.45 9.30 3.38
CA LEU A 39 0.10 7.91 3.15
C LEU A 39 -1.40 7.65 3.39
N SER A 40 -1.98 8.26 4.42
CA SER A 40 -3.43 8.16 4.71
C SER A 40 -4.29 8.82 3.62
N GLU A 41 -3.92 10.04 3.22
CA GLU A 41 -4.61 10.81 2.18
C GLU A 41 -4.63 10.09 0.83
N LEU A 42 -3.53 9.44 0.45
CA LEU A 42 -3.42 8.76 -0.85
C LEU A 42 -3.97 7.32 -0.82
N SER A 43 -3.90 6.62 0.31
CA SER A 43 -4.46 5.26 0.44
C SER A 43 -5.97 5.22 0.65
N GLY A 44 -6.59 6.36 0.96
CA GLY A 44 -8.03 6.45 1.25
C GLY A 44 -8.42 5.89 2.62
N TYR A 45 -7.49 5.80 3.55
CA TYR A 45 -7.74 5.40 4.95
C TYR A 45 -7.41 6.54 5.90
N SER A 46 -8.09 6.62 7.03
CA SER A 46 -7.87 7.73 7.96
C SER A 46 -6.50 7.62 8.66
N PRO A 47 -5.89 8.75 9.07
CA PRO A 47 -4.67 8.72 9.89
C PRO A 47 -4.82 7.92 11.20
N GLY A 48 -6.03 7.92 11.78
CA GLY A 48 -6.34 7.11 12.96
C GLY A 48 -6.29 5.61 12.67
N TYR A 49 -6.82 5.17 11.54
CA TYR A 49 -6.75 3.77 11.10
C TYR A 49 -5.29 3.33 10.90
N LEU A 50 -4.50 4.13 10.18
CA LEU A 50 -3.10 3.83 9.93
C LEU A 50 -2.28 3.83 11.23
N ARG A 51 -2.51 4.79 12.13
CA ARG A 51 -1.84 4.81 13.44
C ARG A 51 -2.16 3.56 14.24
N ASN A 52 -3.44 3.22 14.39
CA ASN A 52 -3.86 2.02 15.09
C ASN A 52 -3.23 0.77 14.49
N LEU A 53 -3.23 0.65 13.16
CA LEU A 53 -2.64 -0.47 12.44
C LEU A 53 -1.14 -0.61 12.73
N LEU A 54 -0.39 0.49 12.79
CA LEU A 54 1.06 0.45 13.01
C LEU A 54 1.46 0.25 14.48
N THR A 55 0.55 0.47 15.43
CA THR A 55 0.81 0.34 16.87
C THR A 55 0.11 -0.84 17.54
N ALA A 56 -0.84 -1.49 16.87
CA ALA A 56 -1.55 -2.64 17.41
C ALA A 56 -0.60 -3.81 17.67
N GLU A 57 -0.84 -4.54 18.77
CA GLU A 57 -0.13 -5.77 19.14
C GLU A 57 -0.48 -6.91 18.18
N ASP A 58 -1.76 -7.03 17.81
CA ASP A 58 -2.27 -7.96 16.80
C ASP A 58 -2.99 -7.21 15.66
N PRO A 59 -2.24 -6.64 14.69
CA PRO A 59 -2.82 -5.91 13.59
C PRO A 59 -3.53 -6.87 12.62
N ASN A 60 -4.80 -6.60 12.33
CA ASN A 60 -5.61 -7.36 11.38
C ASN A 60 -6.20 -6.48 10.26
N PRO A 61 -5.36 -5.96 9.34
CA PRO A 61 -5.84 -5.18 8.21
C PRO A 61 -6.58 -6.07 7.20
N SER A 62 -7.59 -5.53 6.53
CA SER A 62 -8.22 -6.25 5.42
C SER A 62 -7.27 -6.31 4.21
N ALA A 63 -7.40 -7.36 3.38
CA ALA A 63 -6.60 -7.51 2.17
C ALA A 63 -6.68 -6.28 1.25
N LYS A 64 -7.86 -5.68 1.14
CA LYS A 64 -8.08 -4.44 0.39
C LYS A 64 -7.30 -3.26 0.96
N ALA A 65 -7.31 -3.10 2.28
CA ALA A 65 -6.54 -2.05 2.95
C ALA A 65 -5.05 -2.22 2.68
N MET A 66 -4.53 -3.44 2.86
CA MET A 66 -3.13 -3.77 2.58
C MET A 66 -2.75 -3.40 1.14
N ARG A 67 -3.54 -3.84 0.15
CA ARG A 67 -3.29 -3.55 -1.26
C ARG A 67 -3.33 -2.05 -1.58
N CYS A 68 -4.25 -1.29 -0.97
CA CYS A 68 -4.28 0.17 -1.15
C CYS A 68 -2.99 0.82 -0.62
N PHE A 69 -2.52 0.44 0.56
CA PHE A 69 -1.27 0.95 1.11
C PHE A 69 -0.05 0.54 0.30
N LEU A 70 0.03 -0.73 -0.13
CA LEU A 70 1.12 -1.24 -0.97
C LEU A 70 1.20 -0.45 -2.29
N LEU A 71 0.06 -0.28 -2.97
CA LEU A 71 0.00 0.51 -4.21
C LEU A 71 0.40 1.97 -3.95
N THR A 72 -0.03 2.56 -2.83
CA THR A 72 0.33 3.94 -2.46
C THR A 72 1.83 4.10 -2.21
N LEU A 73 2.48 3.07 -1.67
CA LEU A 73 3.92 3.02 -1.43
C LEU A 73 4.72 2.70 -2.71
N GLY A 74 4.06 2.52 -3.86
CA GLY A 74 4.71 2.18 -5.12
C GLY A 74 5.09 0.70 -5.24
N VAL A 75 4.53 -0.17 -4.38
CA VAL A 75 4.75 -1.61 -4.47
C VAL A 75 3.85 -2.17 -5.56
N SER A 76 4.46 -2.91 -6.50
CA SER A 76 3.73 -3.64 -7.53
C SER A 76 2.83 -4.70 -6.86
N ILE A 77 1.54 -4.61 -7.15
CA ILE A 77 0.53 -5.58 -6.78
C ILE A 77 -0.08 -6.12 -8.07
N GLU A 78 -0.55 -7.36 -8.06
CA GLU A 78 -1.19 -7.95 -9.22
C GLU A 78 -2.58 -7.35 -9.46
N SER A 79 -2.86 -6.95 -10.70
CA SER A 79 -4.15 -6.46 -11.17
C SER A 79 -4.81 -5.37 -10.28
N PRO A 80 -4.10 -4.29 -9.90
CA PRO A 80 -4.64 -3.22 -9.06
C PRO A 80 -5.87 -2.55 -9.69
N GLU A 81 -5.95 -2.54 -11.02
CA GLU A 81 -7.02 -1.97 -11.82
C GLU A 81 -8.37 -2.62 -11.52
N GLN A 82 -8.36 -3.90 -11.13
CA GLN A 82 -9.57 -4.69 -10.89
C GLN A 82 -10.03 -4.68 -9.43
N ASP A 83 -9.14 -4.36 -8.48
CA ASP A 83 -9.44 -4.45 -7.04
C ASP A 83 -9.44 -3.08 -6.34
N VAL A 84 -8.32 -2.35 -6.40
CA VAL A 84 -8.11 -1.17 -5.54
C VAL A 84 -8.23 0.15 -6.28
N ILE A 85 -7.93 0.23 -7.58
CA ILE A 85 -8.09 1.49 -8.33
C ILE A 85 -9.55 1.97 -8.36
N PRO A 86 -10.57 1.13 -8.59
CA PRO A 86 -11.96 1.55 -8.51
C PRO A 86 -12.32 2.09 -7.12
N HIS A 87 -11.78 1.47 -6.08
CA HIS A 87 -11.97 1.90 -4.69
C HIS A 87 -11.35 3.28 -4.42
N LEU A 88 -10.11 3.51 -4.85
CA LEU A 88 -9.41 4.78 -4.69
C LEU A 88 -10.09 5.90 -5.50
N LYS A 89 -10.58 5.59 -6.71
CA LYS A 89 -11.37 6.52 -7.53
C LYS A 89 -12.69 6.89 -6.86
N ALA A 90 -13.42 5.90 -6.36
CA ALA A 90 -14.69 6.12 -5.64
C ALA A 90 -14.52 6.98 -4.38
N LYS A 91 -13.35 6.89 -3.72
CA LYS A 91 -12.98 7.72 -2.57
C LYS A 91 -12.41 9.10 -2.94
N GLY A 92 -12.20 9.38 -4.23
CA GLY A 92 -11.62 10.66 -4.69
C GLY A 92 -10.13 10.84 -4.36
N VAL A 93 -9.43 9.75 -4.01
CA VAL A 93 -8.01 9.77 -3.59
C VAL A 93 -7.06 9.21 -4.64
N TYR A 94 -7.59 8.72 -5.76
CA TYR A 94 -6.76 8.20 -6.84
C TYR A 94 -5.85 9.29 -7.43
N CYS A 95 -4.53 9.11 -7.29
CA CYS A 95 -3.52 9.96 -7.88
C CYS A 95 -2.76 9.20 -8.99
N PRO A 96 -2.90 9.56 -10.28
CA PRO A 96 -2.21 8.88 -11.37
C PRO A 96 -0.68 8.86 -11.21
N ARG A 97 -0.09 9.92 -10.63
CA ARG A 97 1.36 9.99 -10.39
C ARG A 97 1.86 8.99 -9.35
N VAL A 98 0.99 8.54 -8.45
CA VAL A 98 1.33 7.61 -7.35
C VAL A 98 0.82 6.20 -7.67
N HIS A 99 -0.43 6.09 -8.11
CA HIS A 99 -1.12 4.82 -8.35
C HIS A 99 -1.05 4.34 -9.80
N GLY A 100 -0.70 5.21 -10.75
CA GLY A 100 -0.57 4.86 -12.18
C GLY A 100 0.83 4.38 -12.57
N ALA A 101 1.82 4.48 -11.68
CA ALA A 101 3.20 4.07 -11.96
C ALA A 101 3.37 2.55 -12.17
N SER A 102 2.33 1.74 -11.87
CA SER A 102 2.36 0.31 -12.13
C SER A 102 2.23 -0.05 -13.63
N GLU A 103 2.00 0.93 -14.52
CA GLU A 103 1.92 0.74 -15.98
C GLU A 103 3.29 0.77 -16.70
N GLY A 104 4.42 0.85 -16.00
CA GLY A 104 5.70 1.14 -16.66
C GLY A 104 6.93 0.41 -16.14
N VAL A 105 7.05 -0.89 -16.40
CA VAL A 105 8.24 -1.53 -17.03
C VAL A 105 7.76 -2.80 -17.73
N SER A 106 7.64 -2.76 -19.07
CA SER A 106 7.70 -3.95 -19.92
C SER A 106 9.15 -4.29 -20.21
#